data_AF-A0A934S8U2-F1
#
_entry.id   AF-A0A934S8U2-F1
#
_cell.length_a   1.000
_cell.length_b   1.000
_cell.length_c   1.000
_cell.angle_alpha   90.00
_cell.angle_beta   90.00
_cell.angle_gamma   90.00
#
_symmetry.space_group_name_H-M   'P 1'
#
loop_
_entity.id
_entity.type
_entity.pdbx_description
1 polymer ?
#
loop_
_entity_poly.entity_id
_entity_poly.type
_entity_poly.pdbx_seq_one_letter_code
_entity_poly.pdbx_strand_id
1 'polypeptide(L)'
;MKSHLFTALISLSIGIGIGWVALGGAQQSPIATKPESSRSSRPRNVQISSSPSLTLSRIRDVTMPLSKSELPSAVIRLAMQGGIRGINQGDATRLKSLIKSWYADDPDGFLAWLDTLPDSPDRQFFFEQVLPDLASKDIRQAVDLLDRYSCTDSTEIQIPYDLFDRALAEDPELLGRAIVATACKNNTSSGWNVNFPVGFDYSGFMQQLKGSLQELDASRDKNELPARLGAYPANLLQSWISEDPQAAFDWCLTTEGETWKNQAPGQYSLQSFFGDYARVADAESLGQFTAEYYSKAENPAAAVSEVWTALATRPDSVTIDSFLEQASPDTPANTLIEQLLTTTANRSGGSSDVLRRELLSKLSPAERATFLQQPEVQSRIPSATRLDWERAGLIPPRP
;
A
#
# COMPACT_ATOMS: atom_id res chain seq x y z
N MET A 1 -56.79 -18.58 -40.22
CA MET A 1 -56.12 -19.89 -40.38
C MET A 1 -54.77 -19.82 -39.66
N LYS A 2 -54.63 -20.61 -38.59
CA LYS A 2 -53.45 -21.25 -37.96
C LYS A 2 -52.11 -20.48 -37.96
N SER A 3 -51.52 -20.00 -36.86
CA SER A 3 -51.11 -20.60 -35.56
C SER A 3 -49.78 -21.35 -35.55
N HIS A 4 -48.95 -21.01 -34.54
CA HIS A 4 -47.92 -21.80 -33.83
C HIS A 4 -46.48 -21.84 -34.41
N LEU A 5 -45.37 -22.03 -33.68
CA LEU A 5 -44.91 -22.09 -32.27
C LEU A 5 -43.60 -22.93 -32.35
N PHE A 6 -42.44 -22.50 -31.84
CA PHE A 6 -41.29 -23.38 -31.57
C PHE A 6 -40.36 -22.65 -30.57
N THR A 7 -40.43 -22.92 -29.26
CA THR A 7 -39.93 -24.06 -28.46
C THR A 7 -38.41 -24.03 -28.24
N ALA A 8 -38.06 -23.75 -26.98
CA ALA A 8 -36.74 -23.90 -26.39
C ALA A 8 -36.33 -25.38 -26.26
N LEU A 9 -35.03 -25.65 -26.39
CA LEU A 9 -34.44 -26.94 -26.07
C LEU A 9 -33.16 -26.75 -25.26
N ILE A 10 -33.23 -27.21 -24.01
CA ILE A 10 -32.14 -27.45 -23.08
C ILE A 10 -31.32 -28.64 -23.60
N SER A 11 -30.00 -28.48 -23.75
CA SER A 11 -29.08 -29.61 -23.97
C SER A 11 -28.03 -29.67 -22.87
N LEU A 12 -28.26 -30.60 -21.95
CA LEU A 12 -27.30 -31.18 -21.02
C LEU A 12 -26.23 -31.94 -21.85
N SER A 13 -24.94 -31.60 -21.70
CA SER A 13 -23.85 -32.36 -22.35
C SER A 13 -22.97 -33.00 -21.29
N ILE A 14 -23.09 -34.33 -21.22
CA ILE A 14 -22.25 -35.27 -20.49
C ILE A 14 -20.92 -35.41 -21.22
N GLY A 15 -19.83 -35.52 -20.46
CA GLY A 15 -18.47 -35.63 -20.97
C GLY A 15 -18.20 -36.91 -21.75
N ILE A 16 -17.38 -36.79 -22.80
CA ILE A 16 -16.61 -37.87 -23.40
C ILE A 16 -15.19 -37.34 -23.61
N GLY A 17 -14.23 -37.98 -22.95
CA GLY A 17 -12.81 -37.73 -23.12
C GLY A 17 -12.34 -38.21 -24.50
N ILE A 18 -11.61 -37.34 -25.19
CA ILE A 18 -10.85 -37.68 -26.39
C ILE A 18 -9.38 -37.44 -26.06
N GLY A 19 -8.63 -38.54 -25.97
CA GLY A 19 -7.19 -38.54 -25.78
C GLY A 19 -6.48 -38.01 -27.03
N TRP A 20 -5.57 -37.07 -26.82
CA TRP A 20 -4.60 -36.65 -27.83
C TRP A 20 -3.32 -37.47 -27.67
N VAL A 21 -2.99 -38.23 -28.73
CA VAL A 21 -1.68 -38.83 -28.96
C VAL A 21 -0.78 -37.75 -29.56
N ALA A 22 0.26 -37.35 -28.83
CA ALA A 22 1.34 -36.53 -29.36
C ALA A 22 2.60 -37.39 -29.51
N LEU A 23 2.99 -37.66 -30.76
CA LEU A 23 4.33 -38.12 -31.12
C LEU A 23 5.31 -36.96 -30.97
N GLY A 24 6.16 -37.02 -29.94
CA GLY A 24 7.32 -36.15 -29.78
C GLY A 24 8.61 -36.92 -30.04
N GLY A 25 9.27 -36.61 -31.17
CA GLY A 25 10.57 -37.16 -31.54
C GLY A 25 11.68 -36.65 -30.61
N ALA A 26 12.61 -37.55 -30.27
CA ALA A 26 13.80 -37.24 -29.52
C ALA A 26 14.78 -36.42 -30.38
N GLN A 27 15.03 -35.17 -29.99
CA GLN A 27 16.17 -34.38 -30.46
C GLN A 27 17.22 -34.37 -29.34
N GLN A 28 18.40 -34.92 -29.65
CA GLN A 28 19.57 -34.92 -28.77
C GLN A 28 20.15 -33.50 -28.66
N SER A 29 20.23 -32.97 -27.45
CA SER A 29 20.95 -31.72 -27.16
C SER A 29 22.47 -31.96 -27.12
N PRO A 30 23.29 -31.04 -27.61
CA PRO A 30 24.75 -31.13 -27.52
C PRO A 30 25.22 -30.86 -26.08
N ILE A 31 26.26 -31.59 -25.69
CA ILE A 31 26.99 -31.49 -24.43
C ILE A 31 27.55 -30.08 -24.28
N ALA A 32 27.08 -29.34 -23.28
CA ALA A 32 27.63 -28.05 -22.88
C ALA A 32 28.96 -28.26 -22.12
N THR A 33 30.03 -27.69 -22.65
CA THR A 33 31.34 -27.61 -21.99
C THR A 33 31.28 -26.60 -20.84
N LYS A 34 31.87 -27.03 -19.71
CA LYS A 34 32.01 -26.32 -18.45
C LYS A 34 32.81 -25.01 -18.63
N PRO A 35 32.32 -23.83 -18.19
CA PRO A 35 33.11 -22.61 -18.27
C PRO A 35 34.17 -22.58 -17.17
N GLU A 36 35.31 -22.04 -17.59
CA GLU A 36 36.56 -21.92 -16.89
C GLU A 36 36.46 -20.88 -15.75
N SER A 37 36.94 -21.29 -14.57
CA SER A 37 36.93 -20.48 -13.35
C SER A 37 37.88 -19.29 -13.50
N SER A 38 37.34 -18.11 -13.86
CA SER A 38 38.04 -16.84 -13.74
C SER A 38 38.25 -16.49 -12.27
N ARG A 39 39.52 -16.50 -11.84
CA ARG A 39 40.00 -16.09 -10.51
C ARG A 39 39.52 -14.67 -10.19
N SER A 40 38.64 -14.58 -9.19
CA SER A 40 38.31 -13.34 -8.48
C SER A 40 39.55 -12.81 -7.75
N SER A 41 40.00 -11.62 -8.14
CA SER A 41 40.99 -10.83 -7.43
C SER A 41 40.39 -10.34 -6.10
N ARG A 42 40.86 -10.92 -4.99
CA ARG A 42 40.52 -10.51 -3.63
C ARG A 42 40.78 -9.02 -3.41
N PRO A 43 39.89 -8.29 -2.69
CA PRO A 43 40.17 -6.94 -2.26
C PRO A 43 41.41 -6.90 -1.34
N ARG A 44 42.19 -5.83 -1.50
CA ARG A 44 43.45 -5.56 -0.80
C ARG A 44 43.17 -5.44 0.69
N ASN A 45 43.75 -6.35 1.48
CA ASN A 45 43.64 -6.39 2.93
C ASN A 45 44.14 -5.05 3.53
N VAL A 46 43.26 -4.27 4.16
CA VAL A 46 43.64 -3.04 4.85
C VAL A 46 44.47 -3.42 6.08
N GLN A 47 45.78 -3.27 6.00
CA GLN A 47 46.66 -3.46 7.17
C GLN A 47 46.41 -2.31 8.15
N ILE A 48 45.70 -2.62 9.25
CA ILE A 48 45.55 -1.72 10.39
C ILE A 48 46.91 -1.61 11.06
N SER A 49 47.60 -0.49 10.84
CA SER A 49 48.88 -0.16 11.47
C SER A 49 48.77 -0.24 13.00
N SER A 50 49.78 -0.83 13.64
CA SER A 50 49.90 -0.99 15.10
C SER A 50 50.06 0.37 15.80
N SER A 51 48.95 1.10 15.92
CA SER A 51 48.86 2.33 16.68
C SER A 51 48.91 2.06 18.20
N PRO A 52 49.36 3.04 19.01
CA PRO A 52 49.44 2.92 20.47
C PRO A 52 48.15 2.36 21.05
N SER A 53 48.28 1.43 22.01
CA SER A 53 47.17 0.65 22.54
C SER A 53 46.11 1.54 23.21
N LEU A 54 45.07 1.91 22.46
CA LEU A 54 43.82 2.45 22.96
C LEU A 54 43.26 1.52 24.04
N THR A 55 43.34 1.94 25.30
CA THR A 55 42.73 1.22 26.42
C THR A 55 41.23 1.51 26.44
N LEU A 56 40.43 0.52 26.87
CA LEU A 56 38.98 0.71 27.05
C LEU A 56 38.66 1.81 28.06
N SER A 57 39.54 2.04 29.05
CA SER A 57 39.44 3.18 29.96
C SER A 57 39.52 4.52 29.21
N ARG A 58 40.39 4.64 28.21
CA ARG A 58 40.53 5.85 27.38
C ARG A 58 39.33 6.05 26.45
N ILE A 59 38.72 4.97 25.95
CA ILE A 59 37.48 5.05 25.16
C ILE A 59 36.28 5.45 26.04
N ARG A 60 36.26 5.01 27.31
CA ARG A 60 35.21 5.38 28.27
C ARG A 60 35.35 6.79 28.83
N ASP A 61 36.54 7.36 28.79
CA ASP A 61 36.82 8.72 29.23
C ASP A 61 36.53 9.72 28.09
N VAL A 62 35.30 10.24 28.08
CA VAL A 62 34.71 11.13 27.05
C VAL A 62 35.45 12.47 26.92
N THR A 63 36.39 12.76 27.82
CA THR A 63 37.10 14.03 27.86
C THR A 63 38.30 14.11 26.91
N MET A 64 38.78 12.97 26.39
CA MET A 64 39.90 12.97 25.45
C MET A 64 39.44 12.89 23.99
N PRO A 65 39.78 13.86 23.14
CA PRO A 65 39.50 13.77 21.71
C PRO A 65 40.28 12.58 21.12
N LEU A 66 39.55 11.63 20.50
CA LEU A 66 40.16 10.58 19.69
C LEU A 66 40.63 11.18 18.36
N SER A 67 41.82 10.81 17.90
CA SER A 67 42.26 11.22 16.56
C SER A 67 41.46 10.50 15.47
N LYS A 68 41.44 11.06 14.26
CA LYS A 68 40.71 10.49 13.10
C LYS A 68 41.10 9.03 12.83
N SER A 69 42.39 8.70 12.94
CA SER A 69 42.89 7.33 12.76
C SER A 69 42.52 6.37 13.91
N GLU A 70 42.17 6.90 15.09
CA GLU A 70 41.79 6.11 16.27
C GLU A 70 40.30 5.74 16.29
N LEU A 71 39.44 6.54 15.61
CA LEU A 71 37.98 6.35 15.60
C LEU A 71 37.54 4.96 15.10
N PRO A 72 38.02 4.43 13.96
CA PRO A 72 37.63 3.10 13.49
C PRO A 72 37.95 2.01 14.53
N SER A 73 39.15 2.08 15.10
CA SER A 73 39.61 1.10 16.09
C SER A 73 38.82 1.18 17.39
N ALA A 74 38.40 2.38 17.82
CA ALA A 74 37.58 2.57 19.01
C ALA A 74 36.17 1.99 18.81
N VAL A 75 35.55 2.27 17.66
CA VAL A 75 34.23 1.75 17.29
C VAL A 75 34.24 0.22 17.20
N ILE A 76 35.22 -0.39 16.51
CA ILE A 76 35.37 -1.84 16.40
C ILE A 76 35.54 -2.47 17.78
N ARG A 77 36.41 -1.92 18.65
CA ARG A 77 36.63 -2.47 19.99
C ARG A 77 35.36 -2.42 20.85
N LEU A 78 34.59 -1.33 20.79
CA LEU A 78 33.32 -1.22 21.50
C LEU A 78 32.29 -2.23 20.98
N ALA A 79 32.17 -2.37 19.65
CA ALA A 79 31.27 -3.34 19.04
C ALA A 79 31.62 -4.79 19.43
N MET A 80 32.92 -5.13 19.48
CA MET A 80 33.38 -6.48 19.84
C MET A 80 33.17 -6.88 21.31
N GLN A 81 32.85 -5.95 22.23
CA GLN A 81 32.69 -6.30 23.66
C GLN A 81 31.39 -7.05 23.98
N GLY A 82 30.48 -7.19 23.02
CA GLY A 82 29.22 -7.91 23.19
C GLY A 82 28.16 -7.62 22.13
N GLY A 83 28.54 -7.01 21.00
CA GLY A 83 27.60 -6.41 20.04
C GLY A 83 26.91 -5.18 20.63
N ILE A 84 26.14 -4.47 19.82
CA ILE A 84 25.35 -3.32 20.30
C ILE A 84 24.30 -3.72 21.34
N ARG A 85 23.88 -5.00 21.37
CA ARG A 85 22.96 -5.52 22.40
C ARG A 85 23.64 -5.76 23.76
N GLY A 86 24.97 -5.84 23.80
CA GLY A 86 25.74 -6.12 25.01
C GLY A 86 26.29 -4.89 25.74
N ILE A 87 26.21 -3.71 25.14
CA ILE A 87 26.69 -2.46 25.77
C ILE A 87 25.59 -1.82 26.64
N ASN A 88 25.99 -1.19 27.75
CA ASN A 88 25.05 -0.41 28.56
C ASN A 88 24.62 0.89 27.82
N GLN A 89 23.54 1.53 28.28
CA GLN A 89 22.99 2.74 27.66
C GLN A 89 24.00 3.90 27.54
N GLY A 90 24.90 4.04 28.52
CA GLY A 90 25.94 5.07 28.49
C GLY A 90 26.96 4.84 27.39
N ASP A 91 27.45 3.61 27.24
CA ASP A 91 28.36 3.21 26.16
C ASP A 91 27.69 3.27 24.79
N ALA A 92 26.39 2.94 24.69
CA ALA A 92 25.62 3.13 23.46
C ALA A 92 25.58 4.61 23.04
N THR A 93 25.31 5.52 23.98
CA THR A 93 25.27 6.97 23.70
C THR A 93 26.64 7.51 23.22
N ARG A 94 27.72 7.02 23.84
CA ARG A 94 29.10 7.36 23.41
C ARG A 94 29.39 6.82 22.01
N LEU A 95 29.05 5.56 21.76
CA LEU A 95 29.24 4.92 20.46
C LEU A 95 28.51 5.71 19.37
N LYS A 96 27.25 6.10 19.58
CA LYS A 96 26.48 6.97 18.67
C LYS A 96 27.21 8.28 18.36
N SER A 97 27.76 8.92 19.38
CA SER A 97 28.50 10.19 19.22
C SER A 97 29.79 10.00 18.41
N LEU A 98 30.53 8.92 18.65
CA LEU A 98 31.74 8.58 17.89
C LEU A 98 31.44 8.26 16.43
N ILE A 99 30.36 7.52 16.16
CA ILE A 99 29.91 7.21 14.80
C ILE A 99 29.58 8.49 14.04
N LYS A 100 28.76 9.37 14.63
CA LYS A 100 28.39 10.66 14.03
C LYS A 100 29.62 11.53 13.76
N SER A 101 30.56 11.59 14.70
CA SER A 101 31.82 12.32 14.54
C SER A 101 32.68 11.73 13.41
N TRP A 102 32.84 10.41 13.36
CA TRP A 102 33.61 9.76 12.31
C TRP A 102 32.98 9.98 10.94
N TYR A 103 31.68 9.74 10.81
CA TYR A 103 30.97 9.97 9.55
C TYR A 103 31.06 11.43 9.09
N ALA A 104 30.95 12.40 10.01
CA ALA A 104 31.10 13.82 9.67
C ALA A 104 32.51 14.19 9.18
N ASP A 105 33.54 13.47 9.66
CA ASP A 105 34.94 13.72 9.32
C ASP A 105 35.44 12.97 8.08
N ASP A 106 34.97 11.75 7.87
CA ASP A 106 35.37 10.83 6.79
C ASP A 106 34.19 9.91 6.38
N PRO A 107 33.21 10.45 5.62
CA PRO A 107 32.05 9.69 5.17
C PRO A 107 32.41 8.43 4.40
N ASP A 108 33.35 8.55 3.44
CA ASP A 108 33.75 7.44 2.57
C ASP A 108 34.44 6.33 3.36
N GLY A 109 35.35 6.68 4.28
CA GLY A 109 36.00 5.69 5.15
C GLY A 109 35.03 5.01 6.10
N PHE A 110 34.04 5.74 6.64
CA PHE A 110 32.99 5.14 7.46
C PHE A 110 32.12 4.17 6.66
N LEU A 111 31.67 4.57 5.46
CA LEU A 111 30.83 3.73 4.60
C LEU A 111 31.58 2.49 4.10
N ALA A 112 32.84 2.64 3.70
CA ALA A 112 33.68 1.53 3.31
C ALA A 112 33.88 0.54 4.48
N TRP A 113 34.01 1.04 5.72
CA TRP A 113 34.05 0.20 6.91
C TRP A 113 32.70 -0.47 7.19
N LEU A 114 31.59 0.25 7.05
CA LEU A 114 30.24 -0.29 7.23
C LEU A 114 29.97 -1.48 6.30
N ASP A 115 30.45 -1.39 5.05
CA ASP A 115 30.40 -2.48 4.06
C ASP A 115 31.24 -3.72 4.46
N THR A 116 32.22 -3.57 5.36
CA THR A 116 33.00 -4.72 5.88
C THR A 116 32.26 -5.47 6.99
N LEU A 117 31.22 -4.89 7.57
CA LEU A 117 30.45 -5.55 8.63
C LEU A 117 29.54 -6.62 8.00
N PRO A 118 29.46 -7.82 8.61
CA PRO A 118 28.51 -8.83 8.17
C PRO A 118 27.08 -8.31 8.31
N ASP A 119 26.19 -8.87 7.50
CA ASP A 119 24.73 -8.72 7.62
C ASP A 119 24.34 -9.11 9.04
N SER A 120 24.08 -8.07 9.85
CA SER A 120 23.93 -8.20 11.29
C SER A 120 23.17 -7.00 11.85
N PRO A 121 22.51 -7.15 13.02
CA PRO A 121 21.90 -6.04 13.75
C PRO A 121 22.87 -4.88 14.04
N ASP A 122 24.17 -5.19 14.13
CA ASP A 122 25.20 -4.18 14.39
C ASP A 122 25.34 -3.23 13.20
N ARG A 123 25.45 -3.76 11.97
CA ARG A 123 25.53 -2.93 10.75
C ARG A 123 24.32 -2.02 10.62
N GLN A 124 23.12 -2.54 10.89
CA GLN A 124 21.90 -1.74 10.86
C GLN A 124 21.92 -0.59 11.88
N PHE A 125 22.33 -0.85 13.12
CA PHE A 125 22.43 0.20 14.13
C PHE A 125 23.34 1.34 13.67
N PHE A 126 24.53 1.00 13.12
CA PHE A 126 25.48 2.00 12.61
C PHE A 126 24.89 2.83 11.47
N PHE A 127 24.21 2.16 10.55
CA PHE A 127 23.46 2.79 9.46
C PHE A 127 22.38 3.76 9.99
N GLU A 128 21.54 3.34 10.95
CA GLU A 128 20.50 4.18 11.56
C GLU A 128 21.06 5.41 12.29
N GLN A 129 22.31 5.35 12.78
CA GLN A 129 22.91 6.50 13.46
C GLN A 129 23.31 7.63 12.49
N VAL A 130 23.64 7.29 11.24
CA VAL A 130 24.12 8.26 10.24
C VAL A 130 23.03 8.68 9.26
N LEU A 131 22.03 7.83 9.02
CA LEU A 131 20.97 8.09 8.03
C LEU A 131 20.26 9.45 8.23
N PRO A 132 19.86 9.90 9.43
CA PRO A 132 19.24 11.21 9.60
C PRO A 132 20.18 12.37 9.26
N ASP A 133 21.45 12.30 9.70
CA ASP A 133 22.44 13.35 9.44
C ASP A 133 22.79 13.40 7.94
N LEU A 134 22.80 12.24 7.28
CA LEU A 134 23.02 12.13 5.84
C LEU A 134 21.83 12.64 5.04
N ALA A 135 20.60 12.19 5.34
CA ALA A 135 19.38 12.71 4.74
C ALA A 135 19.31 14.24 4.88
N SER A 136 19.86 14.78 5.98
CA SER A 136 19.91 16.23 6.22
C SER A 136 20.83 17.01 5.29
N LYS A 137 21.89 16.38 4.78
CA LYS A 137 22.98 17.02 4.00
C LYS A 137 22.95 16.64 2.52
N ASP A 138 22.70 15.37 2.22
CA ASP A 138 22.70 14.79 0.89
C ASP A 138 21.64 13.68 0.84
N ILE A 139 20.46 14.04 0.35
CA ILE A 139 19.32 13.14 0.27
C ILE A 139 19.54 12.01 -0.74
N ARG A 140 20.34 12.24 -1.80
CA ARG A 140 20.63 11.21 -2.81
C ARG A 140 21.49 10.11 -2.22
N GLN A 141 22.57 10.50 -1.55
CA GLN A 141 23.43 9.55 -0.84
C GLN A 141 22.67 8.83 0.28
N ALA A 142 21.74 9.50 0.97
CA ALA A 142 20.88 8.87 1.99
C ALA A 142 20.00 7.77 1.40
N VAL A 143 19.37 8.02 0.26
CA VAL A 143 18.54 7.04 -0.43
C VAL A 143 19.37 5.91 -1.03
N ASP A 144 20.55 6.19 -1.60
CA ASP A 144 21.47 5.14 -2.07
C ASP A 144 21.91 4.23 -0.92
N LEU A 145 22.15 4.82 0.25
CA LEU A 145 22.49 4.07 1.46
C LEU A 145 21.31 3.22 1.95
N LEU A 146 20.09 3.79 1.92
CA LEU A 146 18.87 3.10 2.27
C LEU A 146 18.63 1.91 1.34
N ASP A 147 18.72 2.12 0.02
CA ASP A 147 18.58 1.09 -1.02
C ASP A 147 19.57 -0.07 -0.83
N ARG A 148 20.82 0.26 -0.47
CA ARG A 148 21.86 -0.75 -0.22
C ARG A 148 21.57 -1.65 0.98
N TYR A 149 21.01 -1.11 2.07
CA TYR A 149 20.93 -1.82 3.35
C TYR A 149 19.51 -2.17 3.81
N SER A 150 18.47 -1.56 3.24
CA SER A 150 17.09 -1.70 3.71
C SER A 150 16.58 -3.14 3.66
N CYS A 151 17.14 -3.96 2.78
CA CYS A 151 16.68 -5.31 2.55
C CYS A 151 17.60 -6.41 3.10
N THR A 152 18.59 -6.05 3.94
CA THR A 152 19.66 -6.98 4.33
C THR A 152 19.40 -7.82 5.59
N ASP A 153 18.34 -7.56 6.38
CA ASP A 153 17.93 -8.44 7.49
C ASP A 153 16.59 -8.00 8.13
N SER A 154 16.01 -8.88 8.95
CA SER A 154 14.68 -8.77 9.59
C SER A 154 14.44 -7.62 10.58
N THR A 155 15.47 -6.85 10.97
CA THR A 155 15.32 -5.81 12.00
C THR A 155 14.76 -4.53 11.39
N GLU A 156 13.75 -3.90 12.00
CA GLU A 156 13.08 -2.68 11.50
C GLU A 156 14.04 -1.48 11.44
N ILE A 157 14.23 -0.88 10.25
CA ILE A 157 15.04 0.35 10.13
C ILE A 157 14.16 1.54 10.49
N GLN A 158 14.63 2.38 11.39
CA GLN A 158 14.01 3.68 11.65
C GLN A 158 14.36 4.65 10.52
N ILE A 159 13.40 4.90 9.64
CA ILE A 159 13.54 5.87 8.54
C ILE A 159 13.20 7.26 9.11
N PRO A 160 14.05 8.28 8.91
CA PRO A 160 13.71 9.65 9.30
C PRO A 160 12.42 10.08 8.62
N TYR A 161 11.45 10.60 9.39
CA TYR A 161 10.15 11.01 8.85
C TYR A 161 10.27 12.04 7.72
N ASP A 162 11.23 12.96 7.80
CA ASP A 162 11.47 14.01 6.81
C ASP A 162 12.22 13.51 5.55
N LEU A 163 12.73 12.26 5.55
CA LEU A 163 13.43 11.71 4.39
C LEU A 163 12.55 11.70 3.16
N PHE A 164 11.28 11.30 3.29
CA PHE A 164 10.37 11.22 2.15
C PHE A 164 9.94 12.60 1.64
N ASP A 165 9.60 13.54 2.52
CA ASP A 165 9.28 14.92 2.14
C ASP A 165 10.46 15.57 1.39
N ARG A 166 11.68 15.36 1.87
CA ARG A 166 12.89 15.89 1.24
C ARG A 166 13.24 15.20 -0.06
N ALA A 167 13.08 13.88 -0.13
CA ALA A 167 13.28 13.14 -1.36
C ALA A 167 12.31 13.65 -2.43
N LEU A 168 11.04 13.85 -2.08
CA LEU A 168 10.05 14.42 -2.98
C LEU A 168 10.40 15.86 -3.42
N ALA A 169 10.80 16.71 -2.48
CA ALA A 169 11.13 18.11 -2.76
C ALA A 169 12.35 18.26 -3.70
N GLU A 170 13.28 17.31 -3.66
CA GLU A 170 14.45 17.25 -4.54
C GLU A 170 14.09 16.64 -5.90
N ASP A 171 13.45 15.46 -5.90
CA ASP A 171 13.27 14.63 -7.09
C ASP A 171 12.20 13.54 -6.84
N PRO A 172 11.05 13.55 -7.54
CA PRO A 172 10.03 12.51 -7.42
C PRO A 172 10.55 11.08 -7.64
N GLU A 173 11.54 10.90 -8.51
CA GLU A 173 12.17 9.60 -8.74
C GLU A 173 12.89 9.11 -7.48
N LEU A 174 13.50 10.04 -6.74
CA LEU A 174 14.20 9.76 -5.50
C LEU A 174 13.25 9.35 -4.39
N LEU A 175 12.04 9.95 -4.31
CA LEU A 175 10.97 9.47 -3.45
C LEU A 175 10.59 8.03 -3.80
N GLY A 176 10.39 7.74 -5.08
CA GLY A 176 10.06 6.39 -5.56
C GLY A 176 11.10 5.35 -5.12
N ARG A 177 12.38 5.66 -5.32
CA ARG A 177 13.49 4.82 -4.84
C ARG A 177 13.48 4.64 -3.32
N ALA A 178 13.26 5.71 -2.56
CA ALA A 178 13.16 5.63 -1.10
C ALA A 178 12.02 4.70 -0.66
N ILE A 179 10.84 4.81 -1.28
CA ILE A 179 9.70 3.93 -1.02
C ILE A 179 10.08 2.48 -1.29
N VAL A 180 10.63 2.17 -2.48
CA VAL A 180 11.02 0.80 -2.88
C VAL A 180 12.03 0.22 -1.89
N ALA A 181 13.03 1.00 -1.50
CA ALA A 181 14.00 0.57 -0.51
C ALA A 181 13.31 0.17 0.80
N THR A 182 12.32 0.95 1.26
CA THR A 182 11.61 0.68 2.53
C THR A 182 10.58 -0.43 2.44
N ALA A 183 10.04 -0.68 1.24
CA ALA A 183 9.07 -1.75 0.96
C ALA A 183 9.62 -3.16 1.20
N CYS A 184 10.94 -3.32 1.29
CA CYS A 184 11.57 -4.59 1.65
C CYS A 184 11.17 -5.16 3.02
N LYS A 185 10.47 -4.40 3.88
CA LYS A 185 10.07 -4.85 5.22
C LYS A 185 8.55 -5.00 5.33
N ASN A 186 8.11 -6.16 5.83
CA ASN A 186 6.70 -6.52 5.98
C ASN A 186 5.96 -5.78 7.10
N ASN A 187 6.54 -4.73 7.68
CA ASN A 187 6.01 -4.13 8.91
C ASN A 187 6.31 -2.64 9.04
N THR A 188 6.33 -1.88 7.93
CA THR A 188 6.34 -0.41 8.04
C THR A 188 5.08 0.02 8.77
N SER A 189 5.28 0.42 10.03
CA SER A 189 4.25 0.92 10.90
C SER A 189 3.55 2.10 10.23
N SER A 190 2.25 1.96 10.04
CA SER A 190 1.27 3.04 9.84
C SER A 190 1.75 4.29 9.10
N GLY A 191 1.50 4.33 7.79
CA GLY A 191 1.02 5.51 7.08
C GLY A 191 1.72 6.84 7.39
N TRP A 192 2.95 7.00 6.89
CA TRP A 192 3.55 8.31 6.82
C TRP A 192 2.82 9.16 5.76
N ASN A 193 2.73 10.46 5.99
CA ASN A 193 2.16 11.39 5.03
C ASN A 193 3.29 12.17 4.36
N VAL A 194 3.11 12.51 3.09
CA VAL A 194 4.02 13.38 2.36
C VAL A 194 3.27 14.57 1.77
N ASN A 195 3.92 15.73 1.78
CA ASN A 195 3.36 16.95 1.21
C ASN A 195 3.64 17.01 -0.30
N PHE A 196 2.70 16.50 -1.10
CA PHE A 196 2.80 16.57 -2.55
C PHE A 196 2.68 18.01 -3.05
N PRO A 197 3.57 18.48 -3.95
CA PRO A 197 3.45 19.81 -4.54
C PRO A 197 2.25 19.87 -5.49
N VAL A 198 1.67 21.06 -5.66
CA VAL A 198 0.56 21.26 -6.61
C VAL A 198 0.98 20.89 -8.02
N GLY A 199 0.17 20.08 -8.70
CA GLY A 199 0.45 19.62 -10.06
C GLY A 199 1.48 18.49 -10.11
N PHE A 200 1.60 17.74 -9.01
CA PHE A 200 2.43 16.54 -8.95
C PHE A 200 1.91 15.50 -9.94
N ASP A 201 2.81 14.90 -10.74
CA ASP A 201 2.44 13.84 -11.68
C ASP A 201 2.25 12.50 -10.97
N TYR A 202 1.11 12.34 -10.29
CA TYR A 202 0.76 11.11 -9.59
C TYR A 202 0.74 9.89 -10.53
N SER A 203 0.20 10.05 -11.74
CA SER A 203 0.12 8.97 -12.72
C SER A 203 1.51 8.48 -13.13
N GLY A 204 2.40 9.40 -13.53
CA GLY A 204 3.78 9.08 -13.87
C GLY A 204 4.55 8.48 -12.70
N PHE A 205 4.40 9.05 -11.50
CA PHE A 205 5.00 8.54 -10.28
C PHE A 205 4.56 7.11 -9.96
N MET A 206 3.27 6.81 -10.06
CA MET A 206 2.74 5.47 -9.81
C MET A 206 3.20 4.45 -10.85
N GLN A 207 3.32 4.85 -12.13
CA GLN A 207 3.90 4.00 -13.18
C GLN A 207 5.37 3.71 -12.94
N GLN A 208 6.16 4.72 -12.56
CA GLN A 208 7.57 4.56 -12.23
C GLN A 208 7.74 3.61 -11.04
N LEU A 209 7.02 3.89 -9.94
CA LEU A 209 7.10 3.11 -8.71
C LEU A 209 6.73 1.64 -8.94
N LYS A 210 5.70 1.39 -9.74
CA LYS A 210 5.36 0.05 -10.22
C LYS A 210 6.54 -0.61 -10.94
N GLY A 211 7.17 0.08 -11.89
CA GLY A 211 8.32 -0.46 -12.62
C GLY A 211 9.45 -0.86 -11.67
N SER A 212 9.79 0.00 -10.72
CA SER A 212 10.82 -0.29 -9.71
C SER A 212 10.44 -1.45 -8.78
N LEU A 213 9.17 -1.57 -8.38
CA LEU A 213 8.69 -2.71 -7.58
C LEU A 213 8.73 -4.03 -8.37
N GLN A 214 8.45 -4.00 -9.67
CA GLN A 214 8.56 -5.17 -10.55
C GLN A 214 10.02 -5.60 -10.76
N GLU A 215 10.96 -4.66 -10.86
CA GLU A 215 12.39 -4.96 -10.90
C GLU A 215 12.87 -5.57 -9.58
N LEU A 216 12.40 -5.04 -8.46
CA LEU A 216 12.68 -5.60 -7.14
C LEU A 216 12.12 -7.03 -7.02
N ASP A 217 10.92 -7.29 -7.54
CA ASP A 217 10.30 -8.63 -7.62
C ASP A 217 11.19 -9.61 -8.40
N ALA A 218 11.56 -9.24 -9.63
CA ALA A 218 12.34 -10.09 -10.51
C ALA A 218 13.70 -10.50 -9.91
N SER A 219 14.25 -9.67 -9.02
CA SER A 219 15.50 -9.93 -8.32
C SER A 219 15.37 -10.87 -7.10
N ARG A 220 14.14 -11.21 -6.65
CA ARG A 220 13.88 -11.87 -5.36
C ARG A 220 13.07 -13.16 -5.48
N ASP A 221 13.05 -13.92 -4.38
CA ASP A 221 12.22 -15.13 -4.27
C ASP A 221 10.73 -14.74 -4.25
N LYS A 222 9.95 -15.27 -5.19
CA LYS A 222 8.59 -14.83 -5.55
C LYS A 222 7.55 -14.97 -4.43
N ASN A 223 7.90 -15.64 -3.34
CA ASN A 223 6.96 -15.95 -2.26
C ASN A 223 6.80 -14.83 -1.21
N GLU A 224 7.51 -13.70 -1.33
CA GLU A 224 7.52 -12.65 -0.29
C GLU A 224 6.83 -11.32 -0.66
N LEU A 225 6.28 -11.18 -1.87
CA LEU A 225 5.80 -9.89 -2.38
C LEU A 225 4.44 -9.37 -1.91
N PRO A 226 3.40 -10.21 -1.71
CA PRO A 226 2.02 -9.72 -1.50
C PRO A 226 1.79 -8.86 -0.25
N ALA A 227 2.78 -8.68 0.63
CA ALA A 227 2.64 -7.92 1.87
C ALA A 227 3.24 -6.50 1.81
N ARG A 228 3.78 -6.07 0.66
CA ARG A 228 4.74 -4.94 0.59
C ARG A 228 4.18 -3.62 0.07
N LEU A 229 2.91 -3.58 -0.31
CA LEU A 229 2.20 -2.34 -0.64
C LEU A 229 1.89 -1.48 0.62
N GLY A 230 2.37 -1.88 1.80
CA GLY A 230 2.31 -1.06 3.02
C GLY A 230 3.30 0.13 3.03
N ALA A 231 4.10 0.28 1.98
CA ALA A 231 5.18 1.25 1.90
C ALA A 231 4.78 2.60 1.29
N TYR A 232 3.57 2.73 0.72
CA TYR A 232 3.15 4.01 0.16
C TYR A 232 2.86 5.04 1.27
N PRO A 233 3.01 6.33 0.95
CA PRO A 233 2.45 7.39 1.78
C PRO A 233 0.95 7.16 1.97
N ALA A 234 0.46 7.24 3.21
CA ALA A 234 -0.95 7.02 3.52
C ALA A 234 -1.89 8.02 2.85
N ASN A 235 -1.39 9.25 2.60
CA ASN A 235 -2.14 10.29 1.92
C ASN A 235 -1.90 10.34 0.41
N LEU A 236 -1.17 9.38 -0.20
CA LEU A 236 -0.86 9.42 -1.64
C LEU A 236 -2.14 9.43 -2.47
N LEU A 237 -3.02 8.44 -2.28
CA LEU A 237 -4.27 8.39 -3.03
C LEU A 237 -5.21 9.54 -2.67
N GLN A 238 -5.29 9.92 -1.39
CA GLN A 238 -6.12 11.05 -0.99
C GLN A 238 -5.68 12.33 -1.71
N SER A 239 -4.37 12.57 -1.82
CA SER A 239 -3.82 13.74 -2.49
C SER A 239 -4.06 13.65 -4.00
N TRP A 240 -3.86 12.47 -4.61
CA TRP A 240 -4.16 12.26 -6.02
C TRP A 240 -5.64 12.50 -6.33
N ILE A 241 -6.55 11.93 -5.54
CA ILE A 241 -8.00 12.13 -5.68
C ILE A 241 -8.36 13.62 -5.63
N SER A 242 -7.68 14.40 -4.79
CA SER A 242 -7.94 15.84 -4.67
C SER A 242 -7.46 16.66 -5.87
N GLU A 243 -6.45 16.19 -6.61
CA GLU A 243 -5.91 16.89 -7.79
C GLU A 243 -6.50 16.38 -9.11
N ASP A 244 -6.54 15.06 -9.30
CA ASP A 244 -7.09 14.39 -10.49
C ASP A 244 -7.88 13.13 -10.08
N PRO A 245 -9.15 13.32 -9.68
CA PRO A 245 -10.00 12.22 -9.24
C PRO A 245 -10.19 11.15 -10.33
N GLN A 246 -10.31 11.54 -11.60
CA GLN A 246 -10.55 10.60 -12.69
C GLN A 246 -9.33 9.71 -12.94
N ALA A 247 -8.12 10.27 -13.00
CA ALA A 247 -6.92 9.45 -13.18
C ALA A 247 -6.68 8.51 -11.98
N ALA A 248 -6.92 8.99 -10.75
CA ALA A 248 -6.84 8.16 -9.55
C ALA A 248 -7.82 6.97 -9.62
N PHE A 249 -9.03 7.23 -10.11
CA PHE A 249 -10.04 6.20 -10.34
C PHE A 249 -9.62 5.19 -11.41
N ASP A 250 -9.22 5.65 -12.59
CA ASP A 250 -8.80 4.78 -13.69
C ASP A 250 -7.67 3.85 -13.22
N TRP A 251 -6.73 4.38 -12.45
CA TRP A 251 -5.67 3.58 -11.81
C TRP A 251 -6.23 2.55 -10.82
N CYS A 252 -7.16 2.94 -9.95
CA CYS A 252 -7.79 2.03 -9.00
C CYS A 252 -8.55 0.87 -9.67
N LEU A 253 -9.03 1.03 -10.90
CA LEU A 253 -9.69 -0.05 -11.65
C LEU A 253 -8.73 -1.03 -12.34
N THR A 254 -7.44 -0.69 -12.43
CA THR A 254 -6.46 -1.65 -12.96
C THR A 254 -6.29 -2.83 -12.00
N THR A 255 -5.79 -3.96 -12.51
CA THR A 255 -5.38 -5.13 -11.69
C THR A 255 -4.39 -4.77 -10.58
N GLU A 256 -3.68 -3.65 -10.74
CA GLU A 256 -2.66 -3.14 -9.84
C GLU A 256 -3.31 -2.39 -8.70
N GLY A 257 -4.30 -1.55 -9.03
CA GLY A 257 -5.24 -1.01 -8.07
C GLY A 257 -5.95 -2.11 -7.28
N GLU A 258 -6.35 -3.22 -7.90
CA GLU A 258 -6.96 -4.35 -7.19
C GLU A 258 -6.01 -5.09 -6.26
N THR A 259 -4.76 -5.29 -6.69
CA THR A 259 -3.72 -5.90 -5.84
C THR A 259 -3.49 -5.03 -4.60
N TRP A 260 -3.48 -3.71 -4.77
CA TRP A 260 -3.40 -2.74 -3.69
C TRP A 260 -4.58 -2.81 -2.71
N LYS A 261 -5.81 -2.94 -3.20
CA LYS A 261 -7.03 -3.07 -2.37
C LYS A 261 -6.98 -4.27 -1.41
N ASN A 262 -6.38 -5.38 -1.83
CA ASN A 262 -6.49 -6.66 -1.14
C ASN A 262 -5.33 -6.97 -0.18
N GLN A 263 -4.25 -6.19 -0.21
CA GLN A 263 -2.97 -6.60 0.38
C GLN A 263 -2.49 -5.79 1.59
N ALA A 264 -3.09 -4.64 1.89
CA ALA A 264 -2.62 -3.79 2.98
C ALA A 264 -3.59 -3.81 4.18
N PRO A 265 -3.46 -4.78 5.13
CA PRO A 265 -4.24 -4.74 6.35
C PRO A 265 -3.96 -3.44 7.12
N GLY A 266 -4.98 -2.59 7.24
CA GLY A 266 -4.90 -1.31 7.95
C GLY A 266 -4.44 -0.11 7.12
N GLN A 267 -4.23 -0.24 5.80
CA GLN A 267 -3.91 0.90 4.95
C GLN A 267 -4.96 1.08 3.86
N TYR A 268 -5.42 2.33 3.72
CA TYR A 268 -6.36 2.87 2.73
C TYR A 268 -7.19 1.85 1.92
N SER A 269 -8.33 1.46 2.48
CA SER A 269 -9.27 0.54 1.82
C SER A 269 -9.97 1.19 0.62
N LEU A 270 -10.57 0.39 -0.25
CA LEU A 270 -11.47 0.90 -1.28
C LEU A 270 -12.62 1.72 -0.69
N GLN A 271 -13.11 1.31 0.49
CA GLN A 271 -14.06 2.09 1.26
C GLN A 271 -13.53 3.50 1.60
N SER A 272 -12.25 3.61 1.97
CA SER A 272 -11.59 4.89 2.25
C SER A 272 -11.46 5.73 0.97
N PHE A 273 -11.08 5.09 -0.15
CA PHE A 273 -11.07 5.72 -1.47
C PHE A 273 -12.43 6.31 -1.84
N PHE A 274 -13.50 5.52 -1.76
CA PHE A 274 -14.86 6.00 -2.05
C PHE A 274 -15.27 7.17 -1.14
N GLY A 275 -14.89 7.11 0.14
CA GLY A 275 -15.16 8.18 1.09
C GLY A 275 -14.44 9.49 0.73
N ASP A 276 -13.18 9.44 0.34
CA ASP A 276 -12.42 10.63 -0.05
C ASP A 276 -12.82 11.15 -1.43
N TYR A 277 -13.04 10.25 -2.39
CA TYR A 277 -13.52 10.60 -3.73
C TYR A 277 -14.88 11.30 -3.66
N ALA A 278 -15.81 10.79 -2.85
CA ALA A 278 -17.13 11.39 -2.68
C ALA A 278 -17.10 12.81 -2.07
N ARG A 279 -16.00 13.19 -1.41
CA ARG A 279 -15.84 14.55 -0.84
C ARG A 279 -15.38 15.57 -1.87
N VAL A 280 -14.70 15.14 -2.94
CA VAL A 280 -14.09 16.07 -3.92
C VAL A 280 -14.75 16.01 -5.29
N ALA A 281 -15.26 14.85 -5.71
CA ALA A 281 -15.96 14.71 -6.98
C ALA A 281 -17.31 15.44 -6.92
N ASP A 282 -17.80 15.94 -8.06
CA ASP A 282 -19.18 16.39 -8.17
C ASP A 282 -20.15 15.20 -8.12
N ALA A 283 -21.45 15.49 -7.97
CA ALA A 283 -22.47 14.46 -7.79
C ALA A 283 -22.59 13.53 -9.01
N GLU A 284 -22.48 14.08 -10.22
CA GLU A 284 -22.63 13.31 -11.45
C GLU A 284 -21.43 12.40 -11.64
N SER A 285 -20.20 12.92 -11.50
CA SER A 285 -18.98 12.09 -11.55
C SER A 285 -18.96 11.01 -10.47
N LEU A 286 -19.42 11.28 -9.24
CA LEU A 286 -19.55 10.25 -8.20
C LEU A 286 -20.56 9.15 -8.57
N GLY A 287 -21.70 9.52 -9.16
CA GLY A 287 -22.70 8.57 -9.64
C GLY A 287 -22.17 7.70 -10.79
N GLN A 288 -21.54 8.33 -11.80
CA GLN A 288 -20.87 7.66 -12.91
C GLN A 288 -19.80 6.68 -12.41
N PHE A 289 -18.94 7.14 -11.50
CA PHE A 289 -17.85 6.36 -10.92
C PHE A 289 -18.36 5.11 -10.20
N THR A 290 -19.35 5.27 -9.30
CA THR A 290 -19.91 4.14 -8.56
C THR A 290 -20.62 3.14 -9.48
N ALA A 291 -21.26 3.62 -10.55
CA ALA A 291 -21.91 2.77 -11.54
C ALA A 291 -20.90 1.96 -12.36
N GLU A 292 -19.83 2.60 -12.82
CA GLU A 292 -18.76 1.94 -13.57
C GLU A 292 -18.05 0.89 -12.71
N TYR A 293 -17.71 1.22 -11.46
CA TYR A 293 -17.14 0.27 -10.51
C TYR A 293 -18.06 -0.93 -10.30
N TYR A 294 -19.36 -0.70 -10.06
CA TYR A 294 -20.34 -1.76 -9.91
C TYR A 294 -20.41 -2.67 -11.15
N SER A 295 -20.42 -2.08 -12.34
CA SER A 295 -20.53 -2.81 -13.61
C SER A 295 -19.31 -3.71 -13.92
N LYS A 296 -18.13 -3.32 -13.44
CA LYS A 296 -16.87 -4.04 -13.66
C LYS A 296 -16.54 -5.05 -12.57
N ALA A 297 -17.24 -5.02 -11.44
CA ALA A 297 -16.95 -5.91 -10.33
C ALA A 297 -17.26 -7.37 -10.65
N GLU A 298 -16.29 -8.26 -10.42
CA GLU A 298 -16.49 -9.72 -10.57
C GLU A 298 -17.60 -10.26 -9.66
N ASN A 299 -17.77 -9.64 -8.48
CA ASN A 299 -18.82 -9.96 -7.53
C ASN A 299 -19.68 -8.71 -7.25
N PRO A 300 -20.79 -8.52 -7.99
CA PRO A 300 -21.68 -7.37 -7.81
C PRO A 300 -22.18 -7.22 -6.37
N ALA A 301 -22.45 -8.34 -5.67
CA ALA A 301 -22.94 -8.29 -4.29
C ALA A 301 -21.90 -7.72 -3.31
N ALA A 302 -20.60 -8.00 -3.53
CA ALA A 302 -19.52 -7.38 -2.76
C ALA A 302 -19.38 -5.89 -3.10
N ALA A 303 -19.52 -5.53 -4.37
CA ALA A 303 -19.44 -4.16 -4.83
C ALA A 303 -20.54 -3.25 -4.24
N VAL A 304 -21.74 -3.78 -3.98
CA VAL A 304 -22.83 -3.01 -3.31
C VAL A 304 -22.36 -2.36 -2.01
N SER A 305 -21.57 -3.05 -1.18
CA SER A 305 -21.10 -2.51 0.10
C SER A 305 -20.14 -1.34 -0.07
N GLU A 306 -19.34 -1.36 -1.13
CA GLU A 306 -18.36 -0.31 -1.44
C GLU A 306 -19.04 0.91 -2.07
N VAL A 307 -19.90 0.67 -3.08
CA VAL A 307 -20.78 1.69 -3.67
C VAL A 307 -21.63 2.37 -2.60
N TRP A 308 -22.19 1.59 -1.67
CA TRP A 308 -22.95 2.11 -0.55
C TRP A 308 -22.16 3.15 0.24
N THR A 309 -20.86 2.92 0.47
CA THR A 309 -20.04 3.86 1.25
C THR A 309 -19.90 5.19 0.54
N ALA A 310 -19.67 5.18 -0.78
CA ALA A 310 -19.62 6.41 -1.57
C ALA A 310 -20.96 7.16 -1.53
N LEU A 311 -22.05 6.46 -1.82
CA LEU A 311 -23.40 7.06 -1.83
C LEU A 311 -23.83 7.54 -0.43
N ALA A 312 -23.44 6.86 0.64
CA ALA A 312 -23.73 7.30 1.99
C ALA A 312 -22.91 8.53 2.39
N THR A 313 -21.70 8.69 1.85
CA THR A 313 -20.88 9.89 2.08
C THR A 313 -21.52 11.12 1.45
N ARG A 314 -22.20 10.95 0.31
CA ARG A 314 -22.92 12.01 -0.39
C ARG A 314 -24.32 11.54 -0.85
N PRO A 315 -25.29 11.48 0.07
CA PRO A 315 -26.60 10.89 -0.18
C PRO A 315 -27.55 11.91 -0.83
N ASP A 316 -27.17 12.46 -1.98
CA ASP A 316 -28.01 13.38 -2.75
C ASP A 316 -28.67 12.69 -3.96
N SER A 317 -29.82 13.22 -4.38
CA SER A 317 -30.62 12.65 -5.46
C SER A 317 -29.84 12.57 -6.78
N VAL A 318 -29.00 13.56 -7.10
CA VAL A 318 -28.29 13.62 -8.38
C VAL A 318 -27.28 12.47 -8.48
N THR A 319 -26.52 12.26 -7.41
CA THR A 319 -25.56 11.15 -7.32
C THR A 319 -26.26 9.80 -7.44
N ILE A 320 -27.37 9.62 -6.71
CA ILE A 320 -28.14 8.36 -6.70
C ILE A 320 -28.77 8.10 -8.07
N ASP A 321 -29.37 9.11 -8.70
CA ASP A 321 -29.99 8.98 -10.02
C ASP A 321 -28.94 8.64 -11.08
N SER A 322 -27.81 9.36 -11.09
CA SER A 322 -26.69 9.06 -11.99
C SER A 322 -26.15 7.65 -11.80
N PHE A 323 -26.06 7.16 -10.56
CA PHE A 323 -25.68 5.77 -10.30
C PHE A 323 -26.72 4.79 -10.88
N LEU A 324 -28.00 4.96 -10.54
CA LEU A 324 -29.06 4.03 -10.95
C LEU A 324 -29.29 3.98 -12.47
N GLU A 325 -29.09 5.11 -13.16
CA GLU A 325 -29.22 5.19 -14.62
C GLU A 325 -28.10 4.46 -15.36
N GLN A 326 -26.91 4.39 -14.76
CA GLN A 326 -25.70 3.88 -15.42
C GLN A 326 -25.23 2.53 -14.88
N ALA A 327 -25.68 2.16 -13.68
CA ALA A 327 -25.32 0.89 -13.06
C ALA A 327 -25.98 -0.25 -13.82
N SER A 328 -25.16 -1.00 -14.57
CA SER A 328 -25.46 -2.22 -15.33
C SER A 328 -26.83 -2.27 -16.03
N PRO A 329 -26.89 -2.24 -17.38
CA PRO A 329 -28.15 -2.34 -18.12
C PRO A 329 -28.92 -3.64 -17.85
N ASP A 330 -28.25 -4.66 -17.32
CA ASP A 330 -28.85 -5.97 -17.03
C ASP A 330 -29.50 -6.04 -15.63
N THR A 331 -29.25 -5.07 -14.74
CA THR A 331 -29.82 -5.04 -13.39
C THR A 331 -30.89 -3.97 -13.28
N PRO A 332 -32.17 -4.32 -13.08
CA PRO A 332 -33.22 -3.32 -12.89
C PRO A 332 -32.89 -2.38 -11.73
N ALA A 333 -33.12 -1.07 -11.92
CA ALA A 333 -32.85 -0.05 -10.90
C ALA A 333 -33.49 -0.39 -9.54
N ASN A 334 -34.71 -0.95 -9.53
CA ASN A 334 -35.38 -1.38 -8.30
C ASN A 334 -34.60 -2.47 -7.56
N THR A 335 -33.99 -3.42 -8.28
CA THR A 335 -33.15 -4.46 -7.67
C THR A 335 -31.91 -3.85 -7.03
N LEU A 336 -31.28 -2.85 -7.66
CA LEU A 336 -30.16 -2.12 -7.08
C LEU A 336 -30.57 -1.33 -5.83
N ILE A 337 -31.71 -0.66 -5.89
CA ILE A 337 -32.28 0.06 -4.74
C ILE A 337 -32.52 -0.91 -3.57
N GLU A 338 -33.10 -2.08 -3.81
CA GLU A 338 -33.32 -3.09 -2.77
C GLU A 338 -32.01 -3.62 -2.16
N GLN A 339 -30.98 -3.86 -2.98
CA GLN A 339 -29.65 -4.26 -2.52
C GLN A 339 -28.99 -3.19 -1.65
N LEU A 340 -29.04 -1.92 -2.08
CA LEU A 340 -28.52 -0.79 -1.32
C LEU A 340 -29.30 -0.58 -0.02
N LEU A 341 -30.63 -0.65 -0.06
CA LEU A 341 -31.47 -0.54 1.13
C LEU A 341 -31.20 -1.68 2.13
N THR A 342 -31.02 -2.91 1.67
CA THR A 342 -30.62 -4.04 2.52
C THR A 342 -29.28 -3.79 3.21
N THR A 343 -28.32 -3.19 2.49
CA THR A 343 -27.02 -2.78 3.04
C THR A 343 -27.16 -1.66 4.07
N THR A 344 -27.99 -0.63 3.78
CA THR A 344 -28.27 0.46 4.74
C THR A 344 -28.94 -0.06 6.02
N ALA A 345 -29.72 -1.15 5.97
CA ALA A 345 -30.43 -1.67 7.13
C ALA A 345 -29.46 -2.20 8.21
N ASN A 346 -28.25 -2.59 7.81
CA ASN A 346 -27.20 -3.04 8.72
C ASN A 346 -26.30 -1.91 9.25
N ARG A 347 -26.53 -0.66 8.83
CA ARG A 347 -25.66 0.48 9.15
C ARG A 347 -26.50 1.61 9.77
N SER A 348 -26.00 2.20 10.84
CA SER A 348 -26.62 3.34 11.52
C SER A 348 -25.86 4.64 11.22
N GLY A 349 -26.46 5.79 11.56
CA GLY A 349 -25.85 7.11 11.39
C GLY A 349 -26.64 8.02 10.44
N GLY A 350 -26.43 9.33 10.58
CA GLY A 350 -27.21 10.34 9.86
C GLY A 350 -27.11 10.22 8.34
N SER A 351 -25.92 9.95 7.80
CA SER A 351 -25.71 9.68 6.37
C SER A 351 -26.51 8.48 5.87
N SER A 352 -26.47 7.37 6.63
CA SER A 352 -27.22 6.15 6.32
C SER A 352 -28.73 6.40 6.28
N ASP A 353 -29.26 7.23 7.19
CA ASP A 353 -30.68 7.57 7.25
C ASP A 353 -31.12 8.47 6.09
N VAL A 354 -30.28 9.43 5.69
CA VAL A 354 -30.54 10.27 4.51
C VAL A 354 -30.50 9.42 3.24
N LEU A 355 -29.46 8.60 3.04
CA LEU A 355 -29.38 7.70 1.89
C LEU A 355 -30.61 6.79 1.79
N ARG A 356 -31.04 6.21 2.92
CA ARG A 356 -32.21 5.32 2.96
C ARG A 356 -33.49 6.06 2.57
N ARG A 357 -33.65 7.31 3.01
CA ARG A 357 -34.79 8.16 2.64
C ARG A 357 -34.80 8.44 1.13
N GLU A 358 -33.66 8.84 0.58
CA GLU A 358 -33.54 9.13 -0.84
C GLU A 358 -33.83 7.89 -1.69
N LEU A 359 -33.25 6.73 -1.35
CA LEU A 359 -33.51 5.45 -2.04
C LEU A 359 -35.00 5.05 -1.98
N LEU A 360 -35.65 5.18 -0.82
CA LEU A 360 -37.09 4.90 -0.70
C LEU A 360 -37.94 5.85 -1.55
N SER A 361 -37.50 7.10 -1.74
CA SER A 361 -38.20 8.07 -2.58
C SER A 361 -38.23 7.68 -4.06
N LYS A 362 -37.26 6.87 -4.51
CA LYS A 362 -37.16 6.34 -5.87
C LYS A 362 -38.09 5.17 -6.15
N LEU A 363 -38.58 4.50 -5.10
CA LEU A 363 -39.58 3.42 -5.22
C LEU A 363 -41.00 3.98 -5.28
N SER A 364 -41.85 3.34 -6.09
CA SER A 364 -43.29 3.57 -6.03
C SER A 364 -43.87 3.16 -4.66
N PRO A 365 -45.06 3.66 -4.27
CA PRO A 365 -45.68 3.27 -3.01
C PRO A 365 -45.86 1.76 -2.82
N ALA A 366 -46.14 1.02 -3.91
CA ALA A 366 -46.34 -0.42 -3.87
C ALA A 366 -45.02 -1.20 -3.68
N GLU A 367 -43.96 -0.80 -4.39
CA GLU A 367 -42.62 -1.39 -4.24
C GLU A 367 -42.08 -1.11 -2.84
N ARG A 368 -42.23 0.14 -2.37
CA ARG A 368 -41.84 0.52 -1.02
C ARG A 368 -42.55 -0.31 0.04
N ALA A 369 -43.87 -0.50 -0.09
CA ALA A 369 -44.64 -1.33 0.83
C ALA A 369 -44.15 -2.80 0.81
N THR A 370 -43.84 -3.32 -0.36
CA THR A 370 -43.31 -4.68 -0.54
C THR A 370 -41.95 -4.85 0.15
N PHE A 371 -41.00 -3.93 -0.11
CA PHE A 371 -39.68 -3.95 0.50
C PHE A 371 -39.76 -3.93 2.04
N LEU A 372 -40.63 -3.08 2.61
CA LEU A 372 -40.78 -2.94 4.06
C LEU A 372 -41.48 -4.12 4.75
N GLN A 373 -42.09 -5.02 3.98
CA GLN A 373 -42.68 -6.25 4.50
C GLN A 373 -41.67 -7.39 4.62
N GLN A 374 -40.49 -7.25 4.03
CA GLN A 374 -39.43 -8.24 4.12
C GLN A 374 -38.98 -8.45 5.59
N PRO A 375 -39.00 -9.68 6.13
CA PRO A 375 -38.65 -9.95 7.54
C PRO A 375 -37.26 -9.44 7.95
N GLU A 376 -36.29 -9.55 7.04
CA GLU A 376 -34.93 -9.07 7.19
C GLU A 376 -34.85 -7.54 7.32
N VAL A 377 -35.73 -6.82 6.62
CA VAL A 377 -35.82 -5.35 6.71
C VAL A 377 -36.50 -4.96 8.02
N GLN A 378 -37.61 -5.62 8.37
CA GLN A 378 -38.37 -5.31 9.58
C GLN A 378 -37.59 -5.54 10.88
N SER A 379 -36.74 -6.56 10.91
CA SER A 379 -35.91 -6.88 12.08
C SER A 379 -34.73 -5.93 12.28
N ARG A 380 -34.37 -5.15 11.25
CA ARG A 380 -33.15 -4.32 11.23
C ARG A 380 -33.39 -2.81 11.29
N ILE A 381 -34.58 -2.33 10.92
CA ILE A 381 -34.89 -0.90 11.01
C ILE A 381 -35.01 -0.46 12.47
N PRO A 382 -34.18 0.49 12.95
CA PRO A 382 -34.33 1.05 14.29
C PRO A 382 -35.71 1.68 14.48
N SER A 383 -36.31 1.52 15.67
CA SER A 383 -37.66 2.04 15.93
C SER A 383 -37.78 3.55 15.71
N ALA A 384 -36.71 4.31 15.97
CA ALA A 384 -36.63 5.74 15.70
C ALA A 384 -36.72 6.06 14.20
N THR A 385 -35.90 5.40 13.37
CA THR A 385 -35.91 5.54 11.91
C THR A 385 -37.30 5.21 11.35
N ARG A 386 -37.94 4.16 11.88
CA ARG A 386 -39.29 3.79 11.47
C ARG A 386 -40.30 4.90 11.76
N LEU A 387 -40.27 5.49 12.95
CA LEU A 387 -41.18 6.57 13.33
C LEU A 387 -41.00 7.80 12.43
N ASP A 388 -39.76 8.14 12.09
CA ASP A 388 -39.47 9.25 11.17
C ASP A 388 -39.99 8.97 9.75
N TRP A 389 -39.99 7.71 9.33
CA TRP A 389 -40.59 7.32 8.05
C TRP A 389 -42.11 7.35 8.05
N GLU A 390 -42.74 6.98 9.16
CA GLU A 390 -44.18 7.12 9.35
C GLU A 390 -44.58 8.60 9.29
N ARG A 391 -43.79 9.48 9.94
CA ARG A 391 -43.99 10.94 9.90
C ARG A 391 -43.76 11.54 8.51
N ALA A 392 -42.79 11.04 7.76
CA ALA A 392 -42.51 11.47 6.40
C ALA A 392 -43.50 10.91 5.37
N GLY A 393 -44.50 10.11 5.79
CA GLY A 393 -45.45 9.47 4.88
C GLY A 393 -44.80 8.42 3.97
N LEU A 394 -43.60 7.95 4.32
CA LEU A 394 -42.91 6.93 3.55
C LEU A 394 -43.52 5.55 3.81
N ILE A 395 -44.02 5.31 5.02
CA ILE A 395 -44.60 4.03 5.43
C ILE A 395 -45.89 4.28 6.24
N PRO A 396 -46.86 3.35 6.23
CA PRO A 396 -48.08 3.51 7.02
C PRO A 396 -47.76 3.46 8.53
N PRO A 397 -48.45 4.27 9.36
CA PRO A 397 -48.28 4.24 10.81
C PRO A 397 -48.63 2.86 11.37
N ARG A 398 -47.89 2.41 12.40
CA ARG A 398 -48.29 1.21 13.15
C ARG A 398 -49.66 1.44 13.80
N PRO A 399 -50.52 0.41 13.81
CA PRO A 399 -51.82 0.47 14.48
C PRO A 399 -51.68 0.68 16.00
#